data_AF-A0A133VN34-F1
#
_entry.id   AF-A0A133VN34-F1
#
_cell.length_a   1.000
_cell.length_b   1.000
_cell.length_c   1.000
_cell.angle_alpha   90.00
_cell.angle_beta   90.00
_cell.angle_gamma   90.00
#
_symmetry.space_group_name_H-M   'P 1'
#
loop_
_entity.id
_entity.type
_entity.pdbx_description
1 polymer ?
#
loop_
_entity_poly.entity_id
_entity_poly.type
_entity_poly.pdbx_seq_one_letter_code
_entity_poly.pdbx_strand_id
1 'polypeptide(L)'
;MSDKELTGLAGEFEVASELCRRGFYAQLTLKSRERTDVIVTRDEGFIRVQVKSKVGSCWPGCKGVYGKDSLLFFVDFEGKDLTERPDFYLLKPGEWRSLLEEALEDKVESGKVKIDEKNIPIWPDQEFKGYDVHPEEIKEHKERWDKVEESLR
;
A
#
# COMPACT_ATOMS: atom_id res chain seq x y z
N MET A 1 21.62 -6.46 -0.29
CA MET A 1 20.20 -6.16 -0.54
C MET A 1 19.94 -6.46 -2.00
N SER A 2 18.87 -7.17 -2.29
CA SER A 2 18.38 -7.38 -3.67
C SER A 2 17.78 -6.09 -4.22
N ASP A 3 17.69 -5.98 -5.55
CA ASP A 3 17.06 -4.83 -6.22
C ASP A 3 15.62 -4.61 -5.76
N LYS A 4 14.91 -5.69 -5.43
CA LYS A 4 13.55 -5.64 -4.87
C LYS A 4 13.53 -5.01 -3.48
N GLU A 5 14.50 -5.32 -2.62
CA GLU A 5 14.61 -4.71 -1.30
C GLU A 5 14.98 -3.23 -1.37
N LEU A 6 15.87 -2.87 -2.31
CA LEU A 6 16.24 -1.47 -2.56
C LEU A 6 15.06 -0.67 -3.13
N THR A 7 14.27 -1.25 -4.03
CA THR A 7 13.04 -0.64 -4.58
C THR A 7 12.00 -0.41 -3.48
N GLY A 8 11.82 -1.39 -2.58
CA GLY A 8 10.96 -1.24 -1.41
C GLY A 8 11.41 -0.07 -0.55
N LEU A 9 12.68 -0.06 -0.15
CA LEU A 9 13.27 0.99 0.67
C LEU A 9 13.17 2.38 0.00
N ALA A 10 13.44 2.48 -1.30
CA ALA A 10 13.30 3.72 -2.05
C ALA A 10 11.86 4.26 -1.97
N GLY A 11 10.85 3.43 -2.18
CA GLY A 11 9.46 3.86 -2.04
C GLY A 11 9.09 4.27 -0.62
N GLU A 12 9.63 3.61 0.42
CA GLU A 12 9.44 4.04 1.82
C GLU A 12 9.98 5.45 2.06
N PHE A 13 11.20 5.73 1.57
CA PHE A 13 11.80 7.07 1.63
C PHE A 13 11.01 8.12 0.84
N GLU A 14 10.55 7.77 -0.36
CA GLU A 14 9.75 8.67 -1.21
C GLU A 14 8.43 9.05 -0.52
N VAL A 15 7.71 8.08 0.03
CA VAL A 15 6.47 8.33 0.78
C VAL A 15 6.74 9.25 1.99
N ALA A 16 7.77 8.96 2.79
CA ALA A 16 8.13 9.80 3.93
C ALA A 16 8.49 11.24 3.51
N SER A 17 9.29 11.39 2.45
CA SER A 17 9.67 12.70 1.88
C SER A 17 8.45 13.49 1.40
N GLU A 18 7.56 12.87 0.63
CA GLU A 18 6.35 13.51 0.12
C GLU A 18 5.38 13.92 1.22
N LEU A 19 5.24 13.13 2.29
CA LEU A 19 4.46 13.48 3.47
C LEU A 19 5.07 14.68 4.21
N CYS A 20 6.39 14.67 4.43
CA CYS A 20 7.09 15.79 5.06
C CYS A 20 6.94 17.10 4.26
N ARG A 21 7.01 17.02 2.91
CA ARG A 21 6.79 18.18 2.02
C ARG A 21 5.36 18.74 2.10
N ARG A 22 4.39 17.92 2.53
CA ARG A 22 2.99 18.32 2.76
C ARG A 22 2.71 18.77 4.20
N GLY A 23 3.75 18.84 5.04
CA GLY A 23 3.63 19.35 6.42
C GLY A 23 3.24 18.30 7.45
N PHE A 24 3.28 17.01 7.12
CA PHE A 24 3.10 15.93 8.09
C PHE A 24 4.44 15.53 8.70
N TYR A 25 4.44 15.14 9.98
CA TYR A 25 5.62 14.48 10.55
C TYR A 25 5.57 13.00 10.14
N ALA A 26 6.55 12.54 9.36
CA ALA A 26 6.64 11.16 8.90
C ALA A 26 7.98 10.53 9.32
N GLN A 27 7.92 9.32 9.90
CA GLN A 27 9.08 8.59 10.39
C GLN A 27 9.09 7.16 9.85
N LEU A 28 10.21 6.76 9.25
CA LEU A 28 10.46 5.37 8.89
C LEU A 28 10.59 4.50 10.13
N THR A 29 10.01 3.32 10.08
CA THR A 29 10.16 2.31 11.13
C THR A 29 11.32 1.38 10.82
N LEU A 30 11.92 0.82 11.87
CA LEU A 30 12.82 -0.31 11.71
C LEU A 30 11.97 -1.53 11.36
N LYS A 31 12.41 -2.34 10.39
CA LYS A 31 11.74 -3.52 9.77
C LYS A 31 11.26 -4.64 10.73
N SER A 32 11.17 -4.40 12.03
CA SER A 32 10.68 -5.34 13.05
C SER A 32 9.16 -5.31 13.26
N ARG A 33 8.44 -4.30 12.77
CA ARG A 33 6.98 -4.21 12.91
C ARG A 33 6.27 -4.73 11.68
N GLU A 34 5.42 -5.75 11.87
CA GLU A 34 4.59 -6.24 10.79
C GLU A 34 3.69 -5.12 10.26
N ARG A 35 3.80 -4.87 8.95
CA ARG A 35 2.91 -4.02 8.16
C ARG A 35 2.86 -2.54 8.53
N THR A 36 3.97 -1.99 8.98
CA THR A 36 4.11 -0.55 9.17
C THR A 36 5.51 -0.21 8.73
N ASP A 37 5.64 0.53 7.63
CA ASP A 37 6.93 0.97 7.12
C ASP A 37 7.17 2.43 7.52
N VAL A 38 6.11 3.26 7.50
CA VAL A 38 6.13 4.66 7.92
C VAL A 38 5.06 4.92 8.98
N ILE A 39 5.39 5.71 10.00
CA ILE A 39 4.43 6.29 10.95
C ILE A 39 4.28 7.76 10.59
N VAL A 40 3.04 8.22 10.51
CA VAL A 40 2.71 9.63 10.25
C VAL A 40 1.94 10.18 11.43
N THR A 41 2.33 11.36 11.91
CA THR A 41 1.64 12.03 13.01
C THR A 41 1.30 13.47 12.66
N ARG A 42 0.20 13.96 13.25
CA ARG A 42 -0.18 15.37 13.28
C ARG A 42 -0.97 15.61 14.56
N ASP A 43 -0.54 16.59 15.35
CA ASP A 43 -1.12 16.88 16.67
C ASP A 43 -1.18 15.61 17.56
N GLU A 44 -2.37 15.17 17.98
CA GLU A 44 -2.58 13.94 18.77
C GLU A 44 -2.90 12.71 17.90
N GLY A 45 -3.10 12.88 16.60
CA GLY A 45 -3.42 11.81 15.66
C GLY A 45 -2.18 11.08 15.13
N PHE A 46 -2.30 9.78 14.89
CA PHE A 46 -1.29 9.00 14.18
C PHE A 46 -1.93 8.00 13.22
N ILE A 47 -1.24 7.73 12.11
CA ILE A 47 -1.58 6.64 11.19
C ILE A 47 -0.35 5.81 10.88
N ARG A 48 -0.60 4.52 10.62
CA ARG A 48 0.41 3.58 10.13
C ARG A 48 0.31 3.48 8.62
N VAL A 49 1.45 3.56 7.95
CA VAL A 49 1.52 3.46 6.50
C VAL A 49 2.30 2.21 6.13
N GLN A 50 1.68 1.37 5.32
CA GLN A 50 2.35 0.31 4.57
C GLN A 50 2.65 0.83 3.17
N VAL A 51 3.88 0.63 2.71
CA VAL A 51 4.31 0.97 1.36
C VAL A 51 4.48 -0.29 0.52
N LYS A 52 4.10 -0.18 -0.76
CA LYS A 52 4.36 -1.16 -1.82
C LYS A 52 4.96 -0.42 -3.00
N SER A 53 6.08 -0.91 -3.51
CA SER A 53 6.85 -0.24 -4.56
C SER A 53 7.06 -1.17 -5.75
N LYS A 54 7.02 -0.64 -6.97
CA LYS A 54 7.30 -1.40 -8.20
C LYS A 54 8.12 -0.59 -9.20
N VAL A 55 8.83 -1.29 -10.08
CA VAL A 55 9.39 -0.77 -11.35
C VAL A 55 8.70 -1.43 -12.56
N GLY A 56 8.14 -2.64 -12.39
CA GLY A 56 7.44 -3.38 -13.46
C GLY A 56 5.95 -3.05 -13.54
N SER A 57 5.16 -3.89 -14.22
CA SER A 57 3.75 -3.62 -14.55
C SER A 57 2.74 -3.80 -13.41
N CYS A 58 3.13 -4.45 -12.30
CA CYS A 58 2.28 -4.67 -11.13
C CYS A 58 3.06 -4.66 -9.81
N TRP A 59 2.34 -4.49 -8.70
CA TRP A 59 2.84 -4.72 -7.35
C TRP A 59 2.52 -6.16 -6.92
N PRO A 60 3.51 -7.06 -6.84
CA PRO A 60 3.23 -8.48 -6.63
C PRO A 60 2.96 -8.81 -5.16
N GLY A 61 2.00 -9.71 -4.92
CA GLY A 61 1.74 -10.34 -3.62
C GLY A 61 1.35 -9.35 -2.52
N CYS A 62 0.55 -8.34 -2.85
CA CYS A 62 0.09 -7.34 -1.90
C CYS A 62 -0.88 -7.96 -0.89
N LYS A 63 -0.52 -7.87 0.41
CA LYS A 63 -1.32 -8.41 1.52
C LYS A 63 -2.23 -7.36 2.18
N GLY A 64 -2.19 -6.12 1.69
CA GLY A 64 -2.99 -5.01 2.17
C GLY A 64 -2.75 -4.56 3.62
N VAL A 65 -3.71 -3.79 4.12
CA VAL A 65 -3.75 -3.21 5.47
C VAL A 65 -5.11 -3.42 6.14
N TYR A 66 -5.14 -3.27 7.45
CA TYR A 66 -6.34 -3.38 8.29
C TYR A 66 -6.31 -2.39 9.46
N GLY A 67 -7.48 -2.14 10.05
CA GLY A 67 -7.66 -1.18 11.15
C GLY A 67 -7.79 0.26 10.66
N LYS A 68 -8.55 1.07 11.40
CA LYS A 68 -8.94 2.45 11.02
C LYS A 68 -7.75 3.41 10.84
N ASP A 69 -6.67 3.23 11.59
CA ASP A 69 -5.50 4.11 11.60
C ASP A 69 -4.38 3.56 10.69
N SER A 70 -4.76 3.08 9.50
CA SER A 70 -3.85 2.44 8.54
C SER A 70 -4.10 2.93 7.12
N LEU A 71 -3.04 3.17 6.36
CA LEU A 71 -3.10 3.44 4.91
C LEU A 71 -2.14 2.52 4.15
N LEU A 72 -2.54 2.17 2.93
CA LEU A 72 -1.72 1.45 1.98
C LEU A 72 -1.29 2.41 0.86
N PHE A 73 0.01 2.59 0.72
CA PHE A 73 0.63 3.39 -0.33
C PHE A 73 1.21 2.47 -1.39
N PHE A 74 0.88 2.76 -2.64
CA PHE A 74 1.53 2.19 -3.81
C PHE A 74 2.40 3.27 -4.46
N VAL A 75 3.67 2.95 -4.68
CA VAL A 75 4.67 3.80 -5.32
C VAL A 75 5.08 3.16 -6.63
N ASP A 76 4.90 3.90 -7.71
CA ASP A 76 5.17 3.44 -9.07
C ASP A 76 6.38 4.15 -9.68
N PHE A 77 7.46 3.39 -9.85
CA PHE A 77 8.68 3.83 -10.54
C PHE A 77 8.73 3.36 -12.00
N GLU A 78 7.67 2.72 -12.52
CA GLU A 78 7.65 2.25 -13.90
C GLU A 78 7.82 3.42 -14.88
N GLY A 79 8.84 3.31 -15.74
CA GLY A 79 9.18 4.35 -16.72
C GLY A 79 9.67 5.66 -16.12
N LYS A 80 10.11 5.68 -14.85
CA LYS A 80 10.67 6.88 -14.19
C LYS A 80 12.19 6.82 -14.15
N ASP A 81 12.82 7.93 -14.50
CA ASP A 81 14.25 8.15 -14.26
C ASP A 81 14.53 8.56 -12.80
N LEU A 82 15.81 8.55 -12.39
CA LEU A 82 16.24 8.83 -11.00
C LEU A 82 15.84 10.21 -10.46
N THR A 83 15.55 11.17 -11.32
CA THR A 83 15.14 12.53 -10.93
C THR A 83 13.63 12.76 -11.10
N GLU A 84 12.92 11.78 -11.66
CA GLU A 84 11.48 11.88 -11.86
C GLU A 84 10.74 11.43 -10.60
N ARG A 85 9.70 12.16 -10.26
CA ARG A 85 8.83 11.80 -9.14
C ARG A 85 8.00 10.56 -9.52
N PRO A 86 7.94 9.52 -8.67
CA PRO A 86 7.08 8.37 -8.92
C PRO A 86 5.59 8.75 -8.83
N ASP A 87 4.74 7.87 -9.34
CA ASP A 87 3.30 8.01 -9.13
C ASP A 87 2.88 7.38 -7.81
N PHE A 88 1.93 8.00 -7.10
CA PHE A 88 1.44 7.55 -5.81
C PHE A 88 -0.04 7.21 -5.87
N TYR A 89 -0.42 6.08 -5.26
CA TYR A 89 -1.82 5.67 -5.09
C TYR A 89 -2.06 5.29 -3.63
N LEU A 90 -3.15 5.80 -3.05
CA LEU A 90 -3.42 5.68 -1.62
C LEU A 90 -4.75 4.99 -1.38
N LEU A 91 -4.76 3.89 -0.64
CA LEU A 91 -5.97 3.14 -0.30
C LEU A 91 -6.14 3.08 1.23
N LYS A 92 -7.37 3.32 1.68
CA LYS A 92 -7.85 2.97 3.02
C LYS A 92 -8.16 1.46 3.09
N PRO A 93 -8.24 0.87 4.29
CA PRO A 93 -8.52 -0.55 4.45
C PRO A 93 -9.84 -1.01 3.79
N GLY A 94 -10.87 -0.15 3.83
CA GLY A 94 -12.15 -0.42 3.17
C GLY A 94 -12.04 -0.46 1.65
N GLU A 95 -11.30 0.47 1.06
CA GLU A 95 -11.08 0.55 -0.38
C GLU A 95 -10.23 -0.63 -0.88
N TRP A 96 -9.21 -1.03 -0.11
CA TRP A 96 -8.46 -2.25 -0.37
C TRP A 96 -9.36 -3.50 -0.35
N ARG A 97 -10.26 -3.58 0.63
CA ARG A 97 -11.23 -4.68 0.70
C ARG A 97 -12.17 -4.67 -0.51
N SER A 98 -12.72 -3.52 -0.88
CA SER A 98 -13.60 -3.39 -2.05
C SER A 98 -12.90 -3.79 -3.35
N LEU A 99 -11.64 -3.38 -3.55
CA LEU A 99 -10.83 -3.83 -4.68
C LEU A 99 -10.73 -5.36 -4.73
N LEU A 100 -10.44 -6.01 -3.59
CA LEU A 100 -10.35 -7.48 -3.55
C LEU A 100 -11.69 -8.16 -3.81
N GLU A 101 -12.78 -7.62 -3.25
CA GLU A 101 -14.13 -8.16 -3.42
C GLU A 101 -14.57 -8.08 -4.89
N GLU A 102 -14.26 -6.99 -5.60
CA GLU A 102 -14.52 -6.83 -7.03
C GLU A 102 -13.59 -7.72 -7.89
N ALA A 103 -12.28 -7.62 -7.68
CA ALA A 103 -11.31 -8.31 -8.54
C ALA A 103 -11.29 -9.83 -8.37
N LEU A 104 -11.73 -10.34 -7.22
CA LEU A 104 -11.69 -11.77 -6.88
C LEU A 104 -13.09 -12.38 -6.70
N GLU A 105 -14.16 -11.70 -7.10
CA GLU A 105 -15.57 -12.12 -6.90
C GLU A 105 -15.77 -13.61 -7.23
N ASP A 106 -15.53 -14.01 -8.49
CA ASP A 106 -15.65 -15.40 -8.95
C ASP A 106 -14.80 -16.39 -8.15
N LYS A 107 -13.62 -15.96 -7.69
CA LYS A 107 -12.68 -16.81 -6.95
C LYS A 107 -13.10 -17.00 -5.51
N VAL A 108 -13.72 -15.98 -4.92
CA VAL A 108 -14.30 -16.03 -3.59
C VAL A 108 -15.56 -16.89 -3.61
N GLU A 109 -16.45 -16.69 -4.59
CA GLU A 109 -17.68 -17.49 -4.74
C GLU A 109 -17.39 -18.98 -4.97
N SER A 110 -16.38 -19.29 -5.77
CA SER A 110 -15.95 -20.68 -6.01
C SER A 110 -15.11 -21.28 -4.86
N GLY A 111 -14.83 -20.52 -3.80
CA GLY A 111 -14.06 -20.96 -2.63
C GLY A 111 -12.55 -21.11 -2.88
N LYS A 112 -12.05 -20.71 -4.05
CA LYS A 112 -10.62 -20.76 -4.41
C LYS A 112 -9.78 -19.73 -3.67
N VAL A 113 -10.40 -18.63 -3.26
CA VAL A 113 -9.79 -17.57 -2.46
C VAL A 113 -10.64 -17.30 -1.24
N LYS A 114 -9.98 -17.01 -0.11
CA LYS A 114 -10.62 -16.48 1.09
C LYS A 114 -9.95 -15.16 1.46
N ILE A 115 -10.74 -14.13 1.70
CA ILE A 115 -10.26 -12.86 2.26
C ILE A 115 -10.43 -12.94 3.77
N ASP A 116 -9.32 -12.88 4.52
CA ASP A 116 -9.36 -12.97 5.98
C ASP A 116 -9.78 -11.66 6.67
N GLU A 117 -9.85 -11.68 8.00
CA GLU A 117 -10.25 -10.53 8.82
C GLU A 117 -9.27 -9.36 8.76
N LYS A 118 -8.05 -9.58 8.25
CA LYS A 118 -7.03 -8.55 8.02
C LYS A 118 -6.98 -8.10 6.56
N ASN A 119 -8.01 -8.43 5.78
CA ASN A 119 -8.13 -8.16 4.35
C ASN A 119 -7.01 -8.80 3.53
N ILE A 120 -6.51 -9.98 3.94
CA ILE A 120 -5.48 -10.70 3.20
C ILE A 120 -6.18 -11.77 2.33
N PRO A 121 -6.00 -11.74 1.01
CA PRO A 121 -6.44 -12.83 0.16
C PRO A 121 -5.50 -14.04 0.34
N ILE A 122 -6.10 -15.18 0.67
CA ILE A 122 -5.44 -16.46 0.92
C ILE A 122 -5.89 -17.42 -0.17
N TRP A 123 -4.93 -18.07 -0.82
CA TRP A 123 -5.13 -19.09 -1.85
C TRP A 123 -4.82 -20.47 -1.23
N PRO A 124 -5.82 -21.20 -0.70
CA PRO A 124 -5.58 -22.40 0.10
C PRO A 124 -4.82 -23.48 -0.67
N ASP A 125 -5.05 -23.57 -1.97
CA ASP A 125 -4.46 -24.58 -2.85
C ASP A 125 -3.04 -24.25 -3.33
N GLN A 126 -2.52 -23.04 -3.03
CA GLN A 126 -1.28 -22.52 -3.65
C GLN A 126 -0.20 -22.11 -2.64
N GLU A 127 -0.40 -22.32 -1.33
CA GLU A 127 0.45 -21.76 -0.25
C GLU A 127 0.77 -20.27 -0.41
N PHE A 128 -0.05 -19.53 -1.16
CA PHE A 128 0.17 -18.14 -1.53
C PHE A 128 -0.80 -17.21 -0.79
N LYS A 129 -0.30 -16.04 -0.39
CA LYS A 129 -1.06 -14.99 0.27
C LYS A 129 -0.74 -13.64 -0.35
N GLY A 130 -1.76 -12.99 -0.89
CA GLY A 130 -1.65 -11.69 -1.54
C GLY A 130 -2.40 -11.64 -2.87
N TYR A 131 -2.39 -10.44 -3.44
CA TYR A 131 -2.98 -10.13 -4.73
C TYR A 131 -2.00 -9.25 -5.50
N ASP A 132 -1.86 -9.51 -6.79
CA ASP A 132 -1.03 -8.69 -7.68
C ASP A 132 -1.88 -7.50 -8.12
N VAL A 133 -1.42 -6.28 -7.84
CA VAL A 133 -2.19 -5.06 -8.10
C VAL A 133 -1.62 -4.36 -9.33
N HIS A 134 -2.47 -3.98 -10.25
CA HIS A 134 -2.13 -3.17 -11.42
C HIS A 134 -2.57 -1.71 -11.23
N PRO A 135 -1.83 -0.73 -11.78
CA PRO A 135 -2.20 0.69 -11.67
C PRO A 135 -3.63 1.01 -12.16
N GLU A 136 -4.10 0.33 -13.21
CA GLU A 136 -5.43 0.54 -13.78
C GLU A 136 -6.58 0.18 -12.84
N GLU A 137 -6.35 -0.74 -11.90
CA GLU A 137 -7.34 -1.18 -10.92
C GLU A 137 -7.52 -0.20 -9.75
N ILE A 138 -6.56 0.72 -9.57
CA ILE A 138 -6.54 1.69 -8.46
C ILE A 138 -6.37 3.13 -8.93
N LYS A 139 -6.61 3.39 -10.22
CA LYS A 139 -6.31 4.69 -10.84
C LYS A 139 -7.09 5.85 -10.22
N GLU A 140 -8.31 5.61 -9.74
CA GLU A 140 -9.12 6.60 -9.01
C GLU A 140 -8.54 6.96 -7.64
N HIS A 141 -7.54 6.21 -7.17
CA HIS A 141 -6.81 6.47 -5.95
C HIS A 141 -5.47 7.19 -6.16
N LYS A 142 -5.14 7.53 -7.41
CA LYS A 142 -3.92 8.27 -7.76
C LYS A 142 -3.91 9.67 -7.14
N GLU A 143 -2.80 10.04 -6.51
CA GLU A 143 -2.56 11.34 -5.87
C GLU A 143 -3.63 11.75 -4.82
N ARG A 144 -4.36 10.79 -4.24
CA ARG A 144 -5.39 11.03 -3.21
C ARG A 144 -4.82 11.27 -1.82
N TRP A 145 -3.91 12.24 -1.71
CA TRP A 145 -3.25 12.65 -0.46
C TRP A 145 -4.21 13.19 0.60
N ASP A 146 -5.40 13.64 0.19
CA ASP A 146 -6.50 14.03 1.09
C ASP A 146 -6.86 12.92 2.08
N LYS A 147 -6.69 11.64 1.70
CA LYS A 147 -6.91 10.49 2.59
C LYS A 147 -5.99 10.48 3.80
N VAL A 148 -4.82 11.10 3.74
CA VAL A 148 -3.91 11.24 4.89
C VAL A 148 -4.52 12.18 5.92
N GLU A 149 -5.05 13.32 5.48
CA GLU A 149 -5.72 14.27 6.37
C GLU A 149 -6.98 13.68 6.98
N GLU A 150 -7.81 13.02 6.18
CA GLU A 150 -9.04 12.40 6.66
C GLU A 150 -8.78 11.32 7.73
N SER A 151 -7.67 10.59 7.63
CA SER A 151 -7.31 9.54 8.59
C SER A 151 -6.59 10.07 9.83
N LEU A 152 -6.21 11.35 9.87
CA LEU A 152 -5.58 12.01 11.02
C LEU A 152 -6.57 12.90 11.81
N ARG A 153 -7.84 12.95 11.41
CA ARG A 153 -8.92 13.71 12.08
C ARG A 153 -9.67 12.88 13.12
#